data_AF-A0A654FPP9-F1
#
_entry.id   AF-A0A654FPP9-F1
#
_cell.length_a   1.000
_cell.length_b   1.000
_cell.length_c   1.000
_cell.angle_alpha   90.00
_cell.angle_beta   90.00
_cell.angle_gamma   90.00
#
_symmetry.space_group_name_H-M   'P 1'
#
loop_
_entity.id
_entity.type
_entity.pdbx_description
1 polymer ?
#
loop_
_entity_poly.entity_id
_entity_poly.type
_entity_poly.pdbx_seq_one_letter_code
_entity_poly.pdbx_strand_id
1 'polypeptide(L)' 'MYAELKWCPSKDVFNGSCTDRGSPSYTCFLDLLGSKSASAMPKNCKCTPLPHNRRQCDCFVVCDSN' A
#
# COMPACT_ATOMS: atom_id res chain seq x y z
N MET A 1 -21.08 5.17 -18.99
CA MET A 1 -19.65 5.07 -19.32
C MET A 1 -18.94 4.66 -18.05
N TYR A 2 -18.42 3.42 -17.97
CA TYR A 2 -17.67 2.99 -16.79
C TYR A 2 -16.30 3.65 -16.87
N ALA A 3 -15.96 4.50 -15.89
CA ALA A 3 -14.61 5.05 -15.81
C ALA A 3 -13.65 3.88 -15.56
N GLU A 4 -12.75 3.61 -16.52
CA GLU A 4 -11.71 2.62 -16.32
C GLU A 4 -10.78 3.09 -15.20
N LEU A 5 -10.77 2.38 -14.08
CA LEU A 5 -9.87 2.67 -12.97
C LEU A 5 -8.42 2.50 -13.45
N LYS A 6 -7.68 3.60 -13.51
CA LYS A 6 -6.24 3.56 -13.76
C LYS A 6 -5.51 3.17 -12.48
N TRP A 7 -4.54 2.28 -12.61
CA TRP A 7 -3.75 1.78 -11.49
C TRP A 7 -2.34 2.37 -11.52
N CYS A 8 -1.97 3.09 -10.47
CA CYS A 8 -0.68 3.72 -10.30
C CYS A 8 0.14 2.99 -9.23
N PRO A 9 1.46 2.80 -9.43
CA PRO A 9 2.31 2.29 -8.36
C PRO A 9 2.43 3.35 -7.25
N SER A 10 2.19 2.93 -6.01
CA SER A 10 2.43 3.72 -4.81
C SER A 10 3.50 3.05 -3.97
N LYS A 11 4.46 3.85 -3.53
CA LYS A 11 5.56 3.41 -2.67
C LYS A 11 5.52 4.22 -1.40
N ASP A 12 5.25 3.56 -0.28
CA ASP A 12 5.11 4.21 1.01
C ASP A 12 5.94 3.46 2.05
N VAL A 13 6.61 4.20 2.94
CA VAL A 13 7.46 3.63 3.98
C VAL A 13 6.76 3.79 5.33
N PHE A 14 6.64 2.68 6.05
CA PHE A 14 6.00 2.61 7.35
C PHE A 14 6.96 2.09 8.41
N ASN A 15 6.68 2.39 9.68
CA ASN A 15 7.40 1.81 10.81
C ASN A 15 6.89 0.40 11.11
N GLY A 16 7.79 -0.46 11.60
CA GLY A 16 7.53 -1.85 11.95
C GLY A 16 8.00 -2.86 10.90
N SER A 17 7.76 -4.14 11.19
CA SER A 17 8.15 -5.25 10.33
C SER A 17 7.05 -5.61 9.33
N CYS A 18 7.41 -6.38 8.31
CA CYS A 18 6.45 -6.92 7.36
C CYS A 18 5.56 -8.02 7.95
N THR A 19 5.82 -8.52 9.16
CA THR A 19 5.08 -9.66 9.75
C THR A 19 4.28 -9.28 10.99
N ASP A 20 4.25 -8.00 11.36
CA ASP A 20 3.61 -7.50 12.58
C ASP A 20 2.10 -7.82 12.68
N ARG A 21 1.39 -7.91 11.54
CA ARG A 21 -0.06 -8.16 11.49
C ARG A 21 -0.43 -9.40 10.66
N GLY A 22 0.41 -10.43 10.72
CA GLY A 22 0.20 -11.69 10.00
C GLY A 22 0.84 -11.68 8.62
N SER A 23 0.08 -11.34 7.58
CA SER A 23 0.60 -11.33 6.20
C SER A 23 1.24 -9.98 5.83
N PRO A 24 2.42 -9.97 5.20
CA PRO A 24 3.08 -8.75 4.74
C PRO A 24 2.26 -7.90 3.79
N SER A 25 1.57 -8.54 2.86
CA SER A 25 0.70 -7.86 1.90
C SER A 25 -0.52 -7.23 2.59
N TYR A 26 -1.09 -7.93 3.58
CA TYR A 26 -2.25 -7.43 4.32
C TYR A 26 -1.91 -6.29 5.27
N THR A 27 -0.73 -6.36 5.91
CA THR A 27 -0.21 -5.27 6.74
C THR A 27 -0.09 -3.98 5.92
N CYS A 28 0.62 -4.05 4.78
CA CYS A 28 0.76 -2.91 3.87
C CYS A 28 -0.58 -2.39 3.33
N PHE A 29 -1.52 -3.28 3.01
CA PHE A 29 -2.86 -2.91 2.57
C PHE A 29 -3.58 -2.05 3.61
N LEU A 30 -3.57 -2.45 4.89
CA LEU A 30 -4.20 -1.70 5.97
C LEU A 30 -3.54 -0.35 6.22
N ASP A 31 -2.20 -0.28 6.23
CA ASP A 31 -1.48 0.98 6.45
C ASP A 31 -1.70 1.98 5.31
N LEU A 32 -1.74 1.51 4.05
CA LEU A 32 -2.05 2.36 2.91
C LEU A 32 -3.48 2.88 2.92
N LEU A 33 -4.46 2.05 3.33
CA LEU A 33 -5.84 2.50 3.51
C LEU A 33 -5.93 3.62 4.56
N GLY A 34 -5.20 3.48 5.67
CA GLY A 34 -5.12 4.51 6.70
C GLY A 34 -4.44 5.80 6.24
N SER A 35 -3.49 5.71 5.29
CA SER A 35 -2.72 6.85 4.80
C SER A 35 -3.39 7.61 3.63
N LYS A 36 -3.97 6.90 2.65
CA LYS A 36 -4.47 7.47 1.38
C LYS A 36 -5.99 7.47 1.22
N SER A 37 -6.75 7.02 2.23
CA SER A 37 -8.20 6.78 2.19
C SER A 37 -8.65 5.55 1.39
N ALA A 38 -9.86 5.07 1.69
CA ALA A 38 -10.45 3.88 1.07
C ALA A 38 -10.61 3.98 -0.46
N SER A 39 -10.76 5.20 -0.99
CA SER A 39 -10.87 5.48 -2.43
C SER A 39 -9.62 5.10 -3.23
N ALA A 40 -8.45 5.02 -2.57
CA ALA A 40 -7.21 4.60 -3.23
C ALA A 40 -7.22 3.11 -3.63
N MET A 41 -8.12 2.29 -3.05
CA MET A 41 -8.30 0.86 -3.33
C MET A 41 -6.97 0.09 -3.53
N PRO A 42 -6.03 0.10 -2.58
CA PRO A 42 -4.72 -0.52 -2.74
C PRO A 42 -4.82 -2.02 -3.07
N LYS A 43 -4.02 -2.50 -4.02
CA LYS A 43 -3.94 -3.91 -4.42
C LYS A 43 -2.51 -4.35 -4.73
N ASN A 44 -2.29 -5.67 -4.80
CA ASN A 44 -1.00 -6.29 -5.12
C ASN A 44 0.16 -5.74 -4.28
N CYS A 45 -0.09 -5.59 -2.97
CA CYS A 45 0.87 -5.05 -2.04
C CYS A 45 2.03 -6.02 -1.78
N LYS A 46 3.25 -5.51 -1.94
CA LYS A 46 4.50 -6.16 -1.54
C LYS A 46 5.12 -5.40 -0.38
N CYS A 47 5.55 -6.15 0.62
CA CYS A 47 6.31 -5.60 1.73
C CYS A 47 7.78 -5.97 1.59
N THR A 48 8.66 -4.98 1.70
CA THR A 48 10.10 -5.15 1.73
C THR A 48 10.62 -4.61 3.07
N PRO A 49 11.20 -5.46 3.94
CA PRO A 49 11.76 -4.99 5.20
C PRO A 49 12.96 -4.07 4.95
N LEU A 50 13.07 -3.00 5.75
CA LEU A 50 14.14 -2.01 5.71
C LEU A 50 14.87 -1.95 7.06
N PRO A 51 16.13 -1.45 7.09
CA PRO A 51 16.85 -1.22 8.34
C PRO A 51 16.13 -0.22 9.27
N HIS A 52 16.43 -0.30 10.56
CA HIS A 52 15.85 0.53 11.63
C HIS A 52 14.34 0.29 11.88
N ASN A 53 13.91 -0.98 11.81
CA ASN A 53 12.51 -1.38 12.06
C ASN A 53 11.53 -0.60 11.17
N ARG A 54 11.83 -0.53 9.88
CA ARG A 54 10.98 0.08 8.87
C ARG A 54 10.63 -0.94 7.80
N ARG A 55 9.59 -0.65 7.03
CA ARG A 55 9.18 -1.44 5.87
C ARG A 55 8.78 -0.53 4.73
N GLN A 56 9.14 -0.93 3.53
CA GLN A 56 8.60 -0.35 2.30
C GLN A 56 7.41 -1.19 1.85
N CYS A 57 6.30 -0.51 1.59
CA CYS A 57 5.10 -1.07 1.01
C CYS A 57 4.97 -0.56 -0.43
N ASP A 58 5.12 -1.47 -1.38
CA ASP A 58 4.90 -1.22 -2.80
C ASP A 58 3.53 -1.80 -3.17
N CYS A 59 2.55 -0.95 -3.51
CA CYS A 59 1.20 -1.36 -3.89
C CYS A 59 0.76 -0.66 -5.18
N PHE A 60 -0.30 -1.14 -5.81
CA PHE A 60 -1.02 -0.38 -6.84
C PHE A 60 -2.25 0.28 -6.23
N VAL A 61 -2.44 1.57 -6.48
CA VAL A 61 -3.61 2.34 -6.06
C VAL A 61 -4.35 2.90 -7.27
N VAL A 62 -5.59 3.28 -7.11
CA VAL A 62 -6.31 4.04 -8.13
C VAL A 62 -5.61 5.39 -8.32
N CYS A 63 -5.27 5.73 -9.55
CA CYS A 63 -4.73 7.04 -9.89
C CYS A 63 -5.82 8.07 -9.66
N ASP A 64 -5.60 9.01 -8.74
CA ASP A 64 -6.42 10.21 -8.66
C ASP A 64 -6.12 11.05 -9.91
N SER A 65 -7.13 11.21 -10.77
CA SER A 65 -7.01 12.08 -11.95
C SER A 65 -7.22 13.51 -11.47
N ASN A 66 -6.15 14.13 -10.97
CA ASN A 66 -6.09 15.57 -10.74
C ASN A 66 -5.99 16.31 -12.07
#